data_AF-A0A7Y5M807-F1
#
_entry.id   AF-A0A7Y5M807-F1
#
_cell.length_a   1.000
_cell.length_b   1.000
_cell.length_c   1.000
_cell.angle_alpha   90.00
_cell.angle_beta   90.00
_cell.angle_gamma   90.00
#
_symmetry.space_group_name_H-M   'P 1'
#
loop_
_entity.id
_entity.type
_entity.pdbx_description
1 polymer ?
#
loop_
_entity_poly.entity_id
_entity_poly.type
_entity_poly.pdbx_seq_one_letter_code
_entity_poly.pdbx_strand_id
1 'polypeptide(L)'
;MYLVLIAWLYVTLLMAVAEATSPAGSVMGAVITFTLYGLLPMGIVGYILGTPGRKRALHARAMAERAAQADADAPSVEPDAGGHAPAATQGPAVAPVRKEP
;
A
#
# COMPACT_ATOMS: atom_id res chain seq x y z
N MET A 1 -8.34 -7.99 4.31
CA MET A 1 -7.43 -8.89 5.03
C MET A 1 -7.23 -8.47 6.48
N TYR A 2 -7.24 -7.16 6.80
CA TYR A 2 -7.24 -6.71 8.20
C TYR A 2 -8.58 -6.93 8.93
N LEU A 3 -9.72 -6.93 8.23
CA LEU A 3 -11.02 -7.22 8.85
C LEU A 3 -11.10 -8.60 9.51
N VAL A 4 -10.53 -9.64 8.88
CA VAL A 4 -10.49 -11.00 9.45
C VAL A 4 -9.64 -11.03 10.70
N LEU A 5 -8.50 -10.35 10.67
CA LEU A 5 -7.58 -10.20 11.79
C LEU A 5 -8.24 -9.45 12.96
N ILE A 6 -8.90 -8.32 12.69
CA ILE A 6 -9.60 -7.52 13.70
C ILE A 6 -10.79 -8.28 14.28
N ALA A 7 -11.57 -8.98 13.44
CA ALA A 7 -12.69 -9.81 13.89
C ALA A 7 -12.21 -10.99 14.77
N TRP A 8 -11.12 -11.66 14.41
CA TRP A 8 -10.55 -12.75 15.21
C TRP A 8 -9.99 -12.25 16.56
N LEU A 9 -9.31 -11.10 16.56
CA LEU A 9 -8.86 -10.46 17.80
C LEU A 9 -10.05 -10.13 18.71
N TYR A 10 -11.12 -9.59 18.15
CA TYR A 10 -12.34 -9.29 18.90
C TYR A 10 -12.96 -10.55 19.52
N VAL A 11 -13.08 -11.64 18.76
CA VAL A 11 -13.62 -12.92 19.26
C VAL A 11 -12.76 -13.48 20.40
N THR A 12 -11.44 -13.54 20.22
CA THR A 12 -10.52 -14.08 21.23
C THR A 12 -10.40 -13.18 22.45
N LEU A 13 -10.51 -11.85 22.28
CA LEU A 13 -10.62 -10.90 23.39
C LEU A 13 -11.90 -11.13 24.19
N LEU A 14 -13.05 -11.29 23.52
CA LEU A 14 -14.32 -11.57 24.20
C LEU A 14 -14.27 -12.91 24.95
N MET A 15 -13.64 -13.94 24.38
CA MET A 15 -13.48 -15.23 25.05
C MET A 15 -12.58 -15.11 26.29
N ALA A 16 -11.50 -14.32 26.23
CA ALA A 16 -10.64 -14.03 27.37
C ALA A 16 -11.35 -13.22 28.45
N VAL A 17 -12.16 -12.22 28.08
CA VAL A 17 -12.97 -11.46 29.03
C VAL A 17 -13.98 -12.36 29.73
N ALA A 18 -14.67 -13.24 28.99
CA ALA A 18 -15.60 -14.21 29.57
C ALA A 18 -14.90 -15.10 30.61
N GLU A 19 -13.71 -15.61 30.29
CA GLU A 19 -12.88 -16.41 31.20
C GLU A 19 -12.42 -15.60 32.43
N ALA A 20 -12.07 -14.33 32.26
CA ALA A 20 -11.64 -13.47 33.36
C ALA A 20 -12.79 -13.10 34.33
N THR A 21 -14.03 -13.04 33.83
CA THR A 21 -15.22 -12.70 34.63
C THR A 21 -15.98 -13.91 35.17
N SER A 22 -15.59 -15.12 34.76
CA SER A 22 -16.21 -16.38 35.17
C SER A 22 -15.89 -16.72 36.64
N PRO A 23 -16.84 -17.24 37.43
CA PRO A 23 -16.58 -17.71 38.80
C PRO A 23 -15.56 -18.87 38.88
N ALA A 24 -15.40 -19.62 37.78
CA ALA A 24 -14.47 -20.74 37.66
C ALA A 24 -13.18 -20.36 36.92
N GLY A 25 -13.15 -19.19 36.29
CA GLY A 25 -12.01 -18.72 35.51
C GLY A 25 -11.05 -17.86 36.32
N SER A 26 -9.95 -17.44 35.69
CA SER A 26 -8.98 -16.53 36.30
C SER A 26 -8.44 -15.53 35.28
N VAL A 27 -8.09 -14.34 35.76
CA VAL A 27 -7.46 -13.30 34.92
C VAL A 27 -6.13 -13.81 34.34
N MET A 28 -5.35 -14.59 35.11
CA MET A 28 -4.12 -15.19 34.63
C MET A 28 -4.38 -16.20 33.51
N GLY A 29 -5.37 -17.08 33.67
CA GLY A 29 -5.78 -18.04 32.63
C GLY A 29 -6.28 -17.34 31.37
N ALA A 30 -7.07 -16.27 31.52
CA ALA A 30 -7.53 -15.44 30.41
C ALA A 30 -6.37 -14.82 29.62
N VAL A 31 -5.35 -14.27 30.30
CA VAL A 31 -4.17 -13.69 29.65
C VAL A 31 -3.36 -14.75 28.90
N ILE A 32 -3.17 -15.92 29.50
CA ILE A 32 -2.45 -17.04 28.86
C ILE A 32 -3.20 -17.50 27.60
N THR A 33 -4.52 -17.73 27.69
CA THR A 33 -5.35 -18.15 26.56
C THR A 33 -5.39 -17.08 25.47
N PHE A 34 -5.56 -15.81 25.82
CA PHE A 34 -5.51 -14.72 24.84
C PHE A 34 -4.18 -14.64 24.12
N THR A 35 -3.06 -14.83 24.83
CA THR A 35 -1.73 -14.73 24.25
C THR A 35 -1.43 -15.92 23.34
N LEU A 36 -1.63 -17.14 23.84
CA LEU A 36 -1.29 -18.38 23.13
C LEU A 36 -2.29 -18.71 22.02
N TYR A 37 -3.56 -18.38 22.19
CA TYR A 37 -4.63 -18.76 21.26
C TYR A 37 -5.18 -17.58 20.44
N GLY A 38 -5.05 -16.35 20.94
CA GLY A 38 -5.39 -15.13 20.21
C GLY A 38 -4.17 -14.57 19.47
N LEU A 39 -3.19 -14.07 20.23
CA LEU A 39 -2.08 -13.28 19.69
C LEU A 39 -1.12 -14.09 18.82
N LEU A 40 -0.75 -15.31 19.25
CA LEU A 40 0.21 -16.16 18.54
C LEU A 40 -0.27 -16.58 17.14
N PRO A 41 -1.43 -17.26 16.96
CA PRO A 41 -1.91 -17.62 15.62
C PRO A 41 -2.22 -16.39 14.77
N MET A 42 -2.69 -15.30 15.38
CA MET A 42 -2.94 -14.04 14.67
C MET A 42 -1.64 -13.39 14.17
N GLY A 43 -0.56 -13.46 14.95
CA GLY A 43 0.78 -13.04 14.56
C GLY A 43 1.32 -13.84 13.38
N ILE A 44 1.11 -15.16 13.38
CA ILE A 44 1.50 -16.05 12.28
C ILE A 44 0.73 -15.70 11.00
N VAL A 45 -0.59 -15.58 11.08
CA VAL A 45 -1.46 -15.22 9.94
C VAL A 45 -1.11 -13.82 9.43
N GLY A 46 -0.91 -12.85 10.32
CA GLY A 46 -0.48 -11.50 9.98
C GLY A 46 0.89 -11.46 9.29
N TYR A 47 1.84 -12.26 9.78
CA TYR A 47 3.17 -12.39 9.18
C TYR A 47 3.11 -12.97 7.76
N ILE A 48 2.33 -14.04 7.56
CA ILE A 48 2.17 -14.68 6.24
C ILE A 48 1.44 -13.76 5.26
N LEU A 49 0.31 -13.17 5.65
CA LEU A 49 -0.50 -12.32 4.79
C LEU A 49 0.05 -10.89 4.61
N GLY A 50 1.04 -10.48 5.41
CA GLY A 50 1.72 -9.18 5.26
C GLY A 50 2.54 -9.06 3.96
N THR A 51 3.03 -10.18 3.45
CA THR A 51 3.89 -10.27 2.25
C THR A 51 3.18 -9.80 0.96
N PRO A 52 1.95 -10.25 0.63
CA PRO A 52 1.17 -9.68 -0.48
C PRO A 52 0.58 -8.29 -0.17
N GLY A 53 0.49 -7.90 1.11
CA GLY A 53 -0.07 -6.63 1.56
C GLY A 53 0.74 -5.40 1.12
N ARG A 54 2.08 -5.47 1.13
CA ARG A 54 2.95 -4.39 0.61
C ARG A 54 2.71 -4.09 -0.86
N LYS A 55 2.51 -5.12 -1.68
CA LYS A 55 2.22 -4.97 -3.12
C LYS A 55 0.87 -4.31 -3.36
N ARG A 56 -0.16 -4.70 -2.59
CA ARG A 56 -1.48 -4.05 -2.63
C ARG A 56 -1.46 -2.60 -2.13
N ALA A 57 -0.68 -2.30 -1.10
CA ALA A 57 -0.52 -0.92 -0.61
C ALA A 57 0.18 -0.03 -1.65
N LEU A 58 1.19 -0.54 -2.35
CA LEU A 58 1.84 0.17 -3.46
C LEU A 58 0.90 0.36 -4.66
N HIS A 59 0.11 -0.66 -5.03
CA HIS A 59 -0.89 -0.53 -6.10
C HIS A 59 -2.03 0.43 -5.73
N ALA A 60 -2.47 0.45 -4.47
CA ALA A 60 -3.47 1.39 -3.99
C ALA A 60 -2.95 2.84 -4.04
N ARG A 61 -1.68 3.06 -3.70
CA ARG A 61 -1.01 4.36 -3.86
C ARG A 61 -0.89 4.76 -5.34
N ALA A 62 -0.48 3.84 -6.21
CA ALA A 62 -0.39 4.09 -7.64
C ALA A 62 -1.77 4.38 -8.28
N MET A 63 -2.84 3.73 -7.81
CA MET A 63 -4.21 4.04 -8.23
C MET A 63 -4.67 5.41 -7.74
N ALA A 64 -4.32 5.80 -6.50
CA ALA A 64 -4.63 7.12 -5.95
C ALA A 64 -3.87 8.24 -6.66
N GLU A 65 -2.60 8.02 -7.03
CA GLU A 65 -1.81 8.96 -7.82
C GLU A 65 -2.36 9.11 -9.24
N ARG A 66 -2.80 8.02 -9.87
CA ARG A 66 -3.47 8.08 -11.19
C ARG A 66 -4.81 8.80 -11.14
N ALA A 67 -5.58 8.64 -10.06
CA ALA A 67 -6.83 9.37 -9.87
C ALA A 67 -6.56 10.87 -9.67
N ALA A 68 -5.55 11.24 -8.88
CA ALA A 68 -5.16 12.64 -8.70
C ALA A 68 -4.58 13.28 -9.97
N GLN A 69 -3.89 12.51 -10.81
CA GLN A 69 -3.44 12.96 -12.13
C GLN A 69 -4.61 13.13 -13.12
N ALA A 70 -5.62 12.25 -13.07
CA ALA A 70 -6.82 12.39 -13.91
C ALA A 70 -7.67 13.61 -13.54
N ASP A 71 -7.71 14.00 -12.25
CA ASP A 71 -8.33 15.25 -11.79
C ASP A 71 -7.50 16.49 -12.17
N ALA A 72 -6.18 16.35 -12.31
CA ALA A 72 -5.28 17.41 -12.77
C ALA A 72 -5.22 17.56 -14.31
N ASP A 73 -5.49 16.48 -15.05
CA ASP A 73 -5.64 16.45 -16.53
C ASP A 73 -7.08 16.78 -16.98
N ALA A 74 -7.98 17.14 -16.05
CA ALA A 74 -9.24 17.79 -16.42
C ALA A 74 -8.88 19.05 -17.23
N PRO A 75 -9.41 19.23 -18.46
CA PRO A 75 -8.95 20.27 -19.37
C PRO A 75 -9.15 21.63 -18.70
N SER A 76 -8.05 22.26 -18.27
CA SER A 76 -8.08 23.65 -17.88
C SER A 76 -8.44 24.42 -19.15
N VAL A 77 -9.59 25.10 -19.12
CA VAL A 77 -9.97 26.08 -20.14
C VAL A 77 -9.12 27.33 -19.86
N GLU A 78 -7.82 27.22 -20.11
CA GLU A 78 -6.88 28.33 -20.00
C GLU A 78 -6.46 28.75 -21.41
N PRO A 79 -6.60 30.04 -21.78
CA PRO A 79 -6.48 30.46 -23.17
C PRO A 79 -5.04 30.33 -23.65
N ASP A 80 -4.89 29.87 -24.90
CA ASP A 80 -3.63 29.71 -25.63
C ASP A 80 -2.76 30.98 -25.59
N ALA A 81 -1.80 31.00 -24.66
CA ALA A 81 -0.76 32.01 -24.59
C ALA A 81 0.45 31.52 -25.40
N GLY A 82 0.32 31.67 -26.72
CA GLY A 82 1.32 31.29 -27.71
C GLY A 82 2.71 31.84 -27.40
N GLY A 83 3.70 30.93 -27.46
CA GLY A 83 5.12 31.24 -27.37
C GLY A 83 5.92 30.20 -28.14
N HIS A 84 5.86 30.25 -29.48
CA HIS A 84 6.75 29.45 -30.33
C HIS A 84 8.21 29.81 -30.03
N ALA A 85 8.98 28.86 -29.49
CA ALA A 85 10.43 28.98 -29.42
C ALA A 85 11.01 28.90 -30.84
N PRO A 86 11.99 29.76 -31.20
CA PRO A 86 12.52 29.82 -32.55
C PRO A 86 13.24 28.52 -32.89
N ALA A 87 12.96 28.00 -34.09
CA ALA A 87 13.60 26.82 -34.65
C ALA A 87 15.13 26.91 -34.52
N ALA A 88 15.72 25.96 -33.79
CA ALA A 88 17.16 25.75 -33.83
C ALA A 88 17.56 25.41 -35.27
N THR A 89 18.55 26.13 -35.75
CA THR A 89 19.03 26.16 -37.13
C THR A 89 19.32 24.77 -37.68
N GLN A 90 18.63 24.41 -38.77
CA GLN A 90 19.03 23.32 -39.66
C GLN A 90 20.35 23.74 -40.35
N GLY A 91 21.48 23.40 -39.74
CA GLY A 91 22.80 23.45 -40.37
C GLY A 91 23.26 22.03 -40.70
N PRO A 92 23.85 21.77 -41.90
CA PRO A 92 24.26 20.43 -42.28
C PRO A 92 25.41 19.96 -41.40
N ALA A 93 25.15 18.91 -40.61
CA ALA A 93 26.19 18.20 -39.88
C ALA A 93 27.14 17.52 -40.90
N VAL A 94 28.30 18.12 -41.15
CA VAL A 94 29.33 17.53 -42.02
C VAL A 94 29.99 16.37 -41.27
N ALA A 95 29.75 15.15 -41.75
CA ALA A 95 30.37 13.93 -41.21
C ALA A 95 31.84 13.79 -41.68
N PRO A 96 32.78 13.38 -40.81
CA PRO A 96 34.16 13.14 -41.21
C PRO A 96 34.31 11.80 -41.96
N VAL A 97 34.84 11.85 -43.19
CA VAL A 97 35.20 10.67 -44.01
C VAL A 97 36.48 10.03 -43.45
N ARG A 98 36.40 8.76 -43.05
CA ARG A 98 37.56 7.89 -42.81
C ARG A 98 37.78 7.04 -44.05
N LYS A 99 38.95 7.14 -44.70
CA LYS A 99 39.38 6.20 -45.75
C LYS A 99 40.15 5.04 -45.10
N GLU A 100 39.79 3.82 -45.51
CA GLU A 100 40.43 2.55 -45.13
C GLU A 100 41.83 2.39 -45.72
N PRO A 101 42.68 1.56 -45.09
CA PRO A 101 43.49 0.57 -45.79
C PRO A 101 42.91 -0.85 -45.65
#